data_AF-A0AA47P9G2-F1
#
_entry.id   AF-A0AA47P9G2-F1
#
_cell.length_a   1.000
_cell.length_b   1.000
_cell.length_c   1.000
_cell.angle_alpha   90.00
_cell.angle_beta   90.00
_cell.angle_gamma   90.00
#
_symmetry.space_group_name_H-M   'P 1'
#
loop_
_entity.id
_entity.type
_entity.pdbx_description
1 polymer ?
#
loop_
_entity_poly.entity_id
_entity_poly.type
_entity_poly.pdbx_seq_one_letter_code
_entity_poly.pdbx_strand_id
1 'polypeptide(L)'
;MSTWCLIQNLFLQFRERDELVRIFRFWVQSCTPEGSGSVSITRAWDARVRQHLGTRYDARRGCFDWDLAMKLHHRGGGVISRQQYLAWRETGLAFQMREGIYQTTNTTLLSTRILTHRGDKVAVPGYWGDIVSSPYLCFGVETPDQSLLQTKNGVHVKTAQEVSLANVQALVQSLSSRGRQEAEETLAHTSTPGLLLPSRVSVTFLPLDSLSRLPDQKFFSHFFHCVYLSASLAHLLGSPLQRICAPGAVLLVELARFLLDLSADQERGFKETVVGGAKAAGFDPWTPSDPDPAHAIFTLTPDP
;
A
#
# COMPACT_ATOMS: atom_id res chain seq x y z
N MET A 1 30.12 3.78 -5.35
CA MET A 1 29.47 4.35 -4.16
C MET A 1 28.11 3.70 -4.01
N SER A 2 27.89 3.02 -2.89
CA SER A 2 26.63 2.32 -2.62
C SER A 2 25.49 3.34 -2.45
N THR A 3 24.45 3.21 -3.26
CA THR A 3 23.28 4.08 -3.24
C THR A 3 22.43 3.72 -2.02
N TRP A 4 22.56 4.47 -0.93
CA TRP A 4 21.77 4.25 0.28
C TRP A 4 20.56 5.18 0.28
N CYS A 5 19.36 4.62 0.33
CA CYS A 5 18.18 5.35 0.82
C CYS A 5 18.38 5.58 2.32
N LEU A 6 18.54 6.83 2.76
CA LEU A 6 18.73 7.13 4.18
C LEU A 6 17.37 7.05 4.89
N ILE A 7 17.19 5.99 5.67
CA ILE A 7 16.09 5.87 6.61
C ILE A 7 16.46 6.63 7.88
N GLN A 8 15.75 7.72 8.16
CA GLN A 8 15.92 8.52 9.37
C GLN A 8 14.88 8.10 10.42
N ASN A 9 15.34 7.80 11.63
CA ASN A 9 14.52 7.46 12.79
C ASN A 9 14.60 8.52 13.91
N LEU A 10 15.12 9.71 13.59
CA LEU A 10 15.44 10.76 14.56
C LEU A 10 14.22 11.19 15.39
N PHE A 11 13.03 11.15 14.79
CA PHE A 11 11.77 11.54 15.42
C PHE A 11 11.07 10.41 16.18
N LEU A 12 11.54 9.17 16.09
CA LEU A 12 10.99 8.06 16.87
C LEU A 12 11.49 8.11 18.32
N GLN A 13 10.59 7.88 19.27
CA GLN A 13 10.92 7.69 20.67
C GLN A 13 11.67 6.37 20.88
N PHE A 14 12.43 6.24 21.98
CA PHE A 14 13.18 5.02 22.28
C PHE A 14 12.30 3.76 22.25
N ARG A 15 11.10 3.82 22.84
CA ARG A 15 10.14 2.70 22.85
C ARG A 15 9.77 2.24 21.43
N GLU A 16 9.59 3.15 20.50
CA GLU A 16 9.19 2.82 19.12
C GLU A 16 10.36 2.22 18.34
N ARG A 17 11.58 2.73 18.58
CA ARG A 17 12.80 2.13 18.05
C ARG A 17 12.98 0.71 18.56
N ASP A 18 12.72 0.46 19.85
CA ASP A 18 12.77 -0.87 20.44
C ASP A 18 11.72 -1.81 19.82
N GLU A 19 10.50 -1.31 19.58
CA GLU A 19 9.46 -2.08 18.88
C GLU A 19 9.85 -2.40 17.43
N LEU A 20 10.43 -1.46 16.68
CA LEU A 20 10.94 -1.75 15.33
C LEU A 20 12.05 -2.81 15.37
N VAL A 21 13.00 -2.71 16.30
CA VAL A 21 14.05 -3.71 16.49
C VAL A 21 13.43 -5.08 16.82
N ARG A 22 12.41 -5.12 17.68
CA ARG A 22 11.68 -6.35 18.01
C ARG A 22 11.03 -6.96 16.77
N ILE A 23 10.35 -6.15 15.96
CA ILE A 23 9.72 -6.58 14.70
C ILE A 23 10.75 -7.13 13.72
N PHE A 24 11.86 -6.41 13.50
CA PHE A 24 12.90 -6.84 12.57
C PHE A 24 13.59 -8.13 13.02
N ARG A 25 13.87 -8.27 14.31
CA ARG A 25 14.39 -9.53 14.88
C ARG A 25 13.39 -10.67 14.68
N PHE A 26 12.11 -10.41 14.92
CA PHE A 26 11.06 -11.40 14.69
C PHE A 26 10.98 -11.83 13.22
N TRP A 27 11.10 -10.91 12.26
CA TRP A 27 11.13 -11.25 10.83
C TRP A 27 12.34 -12.10 10.46
N VAL A 28 13.53 -11.77 10.97
CA VAL A 28 14.75 -12.56 10.75
C VAL A 28 14.63 -13.96 11.35
N GLN A 29 14.10 -14.07 12.58
CA GLN A 29 13.88 -15.35 13.26
C GLN A 29 12.79 -16.20 12.58
N SER A 30 11.79 -15.58 11.97
CA SER A 30 10.72 -16.29 11.26
C SER A 30 11.21 -16.87 9.92
N CYS A 31 12.36 -16.43 9.42
CA CYS A 31 13.00 -16.99 8.22
C CYS A 31 13.81 -18.26 8.49
N THR A 32 14.10 -18.62 9.74
CA THR A 32 14.89 -19.82 10.05
C THR A 32 13.99 -21.06 10.23
N PRO A 33 14.23 -22.17 9.48
CA PRO A 33 13.38 -23.37 9.53
C PRO A 33 13.39 -24.15 10.85
N GLU A 34 14.33 -23.89 11.77
CA GLU A 34 14.68 -24.83 12.86
C GLU A 34 14.11 -24.48 14.25
N GLY A 35 13.22 -23.51 14.38
CA GLY A 35 12.60 -23.15 15.67
C GLY A 35 11.19 -23.73 15.85
N SER A 36 10.93 -24.50 16.92
CA SER A 36 9.62 -25.10 17.24
C SER A 36 8.51 -24.10 17.64
N GLY A 37 8.70 -22.80 17.40
CA GLY A 37 7.77 -21.73 17.77
C GLY A 37 7.60 -20.62 16.73
N SER A 38 8.16 -20.75 15.52
CA SER A 38 7.99 -19.73 14.47
C SER A 38 6.62 -19.82 13.81
N VAL A 39 5.99 -18.67 13.57
CA VAL A 39 4.70 -18.59 12.87
C VAL A 39 4.93 -18.82 11.39
N SER A 40 4.48 -19.97 10.87
CA SER A 40 4.48 -20.24 9.44
C SER A 40 3.56 -19.25 8.71
N ILE A 41 4.09 -18.51 7.74
CA ILE A 41 3.32 -17.58 6.89
C ILE A 41 2.13 -18.27 6.22
N THR A 42 2.33 -19.52 5.76
CA THR A 42 1.30 -20.31 5.07
C THR A 42 0.16 -20.65 6.01
N ARG A 43 0.47 -21.05 7.25
CA ARG A 43 -0.56 -21.31 8.27
C ARG A 43 -1.26 -20.02 8.70
N ALA A 44 -0.52 -18.92 8.82
CA ALA A 44 -1.07 -17.62 9.19
C ALA A 44 -2.01 -17.07 8.10
N TRP A 45 -1.66 -17.24 6.82
CA TRP A 45 -2.52 -16.93 5.69
C TRP A 45 -3.79 -17.79 5.71
N ASP A 46 -3.64 -19.12 5.81
CA ASP A 46 -4.78 -20.04 5.82
C ASP A 46 -5.75 -19.74 6.98
N ALA A 47 -5.22 -19.46 8.17
CA ALA A 47 -6.03 -19.07 9.33
C ALA A 47 -6.83 -17.79 9.05
N ARG A 48 -6.26 -16.80 8.37
CA ARG A 48 -6.95 -15.57 7.98
C ARG A 48 -8.05 -15.83 6.94
N VAL A 49 -7.77 -16.68 5.94
CA VAL A 49 -8.77 -17.07 4.94
C VAL A 49 -9.93 -17.84 5.58
N ARG A 50 -9.64 -18.79 6.48
CA ARG A 50 -10.66 -19.52 7.28
C ARG A 50 -11.50 -18.57 8.10
N GLN A 51 -10.86 -17.65 8.83
CA GLN A 51 -11.57 -16.65 9.64
C GLN A 51 -12.49 -15.77 8.80
N HIS A 52 -12.03 -15.32 7.64
CA HIS A 52 -12.80 -14.45 6.76
C HIS A 52 -13.96 -15.16 6.06
N LEU A 53 -13.76 -16.40 5.59
CA LEU A 53 -14.81 -17.15 4.88
C LEU A 53 -15.79 -17.86 5.82
N GLY A 54 -15.35 -18.20 7.03
CA GLY A 54 -16.14 -18.95 8.01
C GLY A 54 -16.59 -20.30 7.44
N THR A 55 -17.91 -20.57 7.51
CA THR A 55 -18.53 -21.79 6.99
C THR A 55 -18.36 -21.99 5.48
N ARG A 56 -18.04 -20.93 4.74
CA ARG A 56 -17.82 -21.00 3.28
C ARG A 56 -16.43 -21.45 2.88
N TYR A 57 -15.52 -21.68 3.83
CA TYR A 57 -14.13 -22.01 3.56
C TYR A 57 -13.97 -23.31 2.72
N ASP A 58 -14.81 -24.31 2.95
CA ASP A 58 -14.77 -25.56 2.19
C ASP A 58 -15.13 -25.34 0.71
N ALA A 59 -15.96 -24.33 0.43
CA ALA A 59 -16.32 -23.85 -0.90
C ALA A 59 -15.54 -22.59 -1.35
N ARG A 60 -14.34 -22.34 -0.79
CA ARG A 60 -13.59 -21.09 -0.99
C ARG A 60 -13.32 -20.72 -2.44
N ARG A 61 -13.10 -21.70 -3.33
CA ARG A 61 -12.86 -21.44 -4.76
C ARG A 61 -14.03 -20.68 -5.41
N GLY A 62 -15.26 -21.09 -5.12
CA GLY A 62 -16.45 -20.39 -5.59
C GLY A 62 -16.58 -18.99 -5.00
N CYS A 63 -16.17 -18.79 -3.75
CA CYS A 63 -16.13 -17.46 -3.14
C CYS A 63 -15.10 -16.56 -3.83
N PHE A 64 -13.90 -17.08 -4.13
CA PHE A 64 -12.86 -16.33 -4.83
C PHE A 64 -13.28 -15.94 -6.25
N ASP A 65 -13.88 -16.88 -6.99
CA ASP A 65 -14.42 -16.60 -8.32
C ASP A 65 -15.49 -15.50 -8.28
N TRP A 66 -16.38 -15.56 -7.29
CA TRP A 66 -17.42 -14.56 -7.11
C TRP A 66 -16.84 -13.19 -6.71
N ASP A 67 -15.88 -13.14 -5.78
CA ASP A 67 -15.19 -11.89 -5.41
C ASP A 67 -14.50 -11.26 -6.62
N LEU A 68 -13.84 -12.06 -7.47
CA LEU A 68 -13.20 -11.56 -8.68
C LEU A 68 -14.21 -10.97 -9.67
N ALA A 69 -15.20 -11.77 -10.06
CA ALA A 69 -16.10 -11.40 -11.15
C ALA A 69 -17.09 -10.30 -10.72
N MET A 70 -17.66 -10.40 -9.52
CA MET A 70 -18.78 -9.56 -9.09
C MET A 70 -18.35 -8.33 -8.29
N LYS A 71 -17.18 -8.37 -7.64
CA LYS A 71 -16.66 -7.23 -6.87
C LYS A 71 -15.48 -6.57 -7.58
N LEU A 72 -14.41 -7.31 -7.87
CA LEU A 72 -13.17 -6.72 -8.37
C LEU A 72 -13.29 -6.21 -9.81
N HIS A 73 -13.78 -7.04 -10.74
CA HIS A 73 -13.92 -6.67 -12.16
C HIS A 73 -14.94 -5.55 -12.37
N HIS A 74 -16.08 -5.57 -11.67
CA HIS A 74 -17.06 -4.49 -11.70
C HIS A 74 -16.49 -3.14 -11.22
N ARG A 75 -15.45 -3.15 -10.38
CA ARG A 75 -14.78 -1.94 -9.88
C ARG A 75 -13.53 -1.58 -10.69
N GLY A 76 -13.42 -2.07 -11.93
CA GLY A 76 -12.34 -1.72 -12.86
C GLY A 76 -11.11 -2.63 -12.79
N GLY A 77 -11.10 -3.66 -11.95
CA GLY A 77 -9.99 -4.61 -11.85
C GLY A 77 -9.91 -5.65 -12.98
N GLY A 78 -10.46 -5.37 -14.17
CA GLY A 78 -10.62 -6.34 -15.28
C GLY A 78 -9.31 -6.93 -15.82
N VAL A 79 -8.19 -6.21 -15.67
CA VAL A 79 -6.84 -6.65 -16.05
C VAL A 79 -6.36 -7.84 -15.21
N ILE A 80 -6.90 -7.99 -13.99
CA ILE A 80 -6.53 -9.06 -13.08
C ILE A 80 -7.15 -10.37 -13.58
N SER A 81 -6.29 -11.24 -14.11
CA SER A 81 -6.72 -12.53 -14.64
C SER A 81 -7.21 -13.46 -13.53
N ARG A 82 -8.17 -14.32 -13.88
CA ARG A 82 -8.70 -15.35 -12.98
C ARG A 82 -7.60 -16.24 -12.41
N GLN A 83 -6.69 -16.70 -13.26
CA GLN A 83 -5.61 -17.58 -12.85
C GLN A 83 -4.72 -16.94 -11.76
N GLN A 84 -4.34 -15.67 -11.93
CA GLN A 84 -3.48 -14.97 -10.97
C GLN A 84 -4.19 -14.67 -9.66
N TYR A 85 -5.46 -14.24 -9.73
CA TYR A 85 -6.24 -13.93 -8.54
C TYR A 85 -6.51 -15.19 -7.69
N LEU A 86 -6.94 -16.29 -8.32
CA LEU A 86 -7.20 -17.55 -7.60
C LEU A 86 -5.92 -18.13 -7.00
N ALA A 87 -4.83 -18.18 -7.76
CA ALA A 87 -3.55 -18.68 -7.25
C ALA A 87 -3.06 -17.88 -6.03
N TRP A 88 -3.21 -16.55 -6.08
CA TRP A 88 -2.89 -15.69 -4.94
C TRP A 88 -3.85 -15.89 -3.76
N ARG A 89 -5.17 -15.95 -3.97
CA ARG A 89 -6.15 -16.19 -2.88
C ARG A 89 -5.92 -17.54 -2.19
N GLU A 90 -5.49 -18.55 -2.94
CA GLU A 90 -5.19 -19.88 -2.40
C GLU A 90 -3.90 -19.93 -1.57
N THR A 91 -2.85 -19.21 -1.98
CA THR A 91 -1.49 -19.42 -1.44
C THR A 91 -0.90 -18.21 -0.73
N GLY A 92 -1.45 -17.03 -0.94
CA GLY A 92 -0.88 -15.74 -0.53
C GLY A 92 0.26 -15.26 -1.43
N LEU A 93 0.68 -16.03 -2.43
CA LEU A 93 1.83 -15.71 -3.28
C LEU A 93 1.39 -14.95 -4.54
N ALA A 94 1.71 -13.66 -4.59
CA ALA A 94 1.55 -12.81 -5.76
C ALA A 94 2.88 -12.61 -6.50
N PHE A 95 2.81 -12.10 -7.73
CA PHE A 95 3.96 -11.73 -8.56
C PHE A 95 4.98 -12.86 -8.72
N GLN A 96 4.53 -13.99 -9.25
CA GLN A 96 5.35 -15.20 -9.37
C GLN A 96 6.42 -15.06 -10.45
N MET A 97 7.68 -15.36 -10.12
CA MET A 97 8.76 -15.44 -11.10
C MET A 97 8.59 -16.70 -11.94
N ARG A 98 8.67 -16.56 -13.27
CA ARG A 98 8.41 -17.67 -14.22
C ARG A 98 9.32 -18.90 -14.00
N GLU A 99 10.56 -18.67 -13.56
CA GLU A 99 11.58 -19.71 -13.40
C GLU A 99 12.18 -19.74 -11.97
N GLY A 100 11.57 -19.00 -11.04
CA GLY A 100 12.10 -18.86 -9.68
C GLY A 100 11.56 -19.92 -8.72
N ILE A 101 12.45 -20.67 -8.09
CA ILE A 101 12.08 -21.49 -6.92
C ILE A 101 12.11 -20.59 -5.69
N TYR A 102 10.95 -20.38 -5.07
CA TYR A 102 10.85 -19.64 -3.81
C TYR A 102 11.37 -20.50 -2.66
N GLN A 103 12.57 -20.19 -2.18
CA GLN A 103 13.21 -20.90 -1.07
C GLN A 103 12.95 -20.25 0.29
N THR A 104 12.64 -18.95 0.30
CA THR A 104 12.44 -18.16 1.52
C THR A 104 11.08 -17.47 1.49
N THR A 105 10.39 -17.47 2.62
CA THR A 105 9.11 -16.79 2.76
C THR A 105 9.31 -15.30 3.05
N ASN A 106 8.39 -14.46 2.55
CA ASN A 106 8.36 -13.06 2.93
C ASN A 106 7.62 -12.89 4.26
N THR A 107 8.35 -12.48 5.30
CA THR A 107 7.83 -12.32 6.67
C THR A 107 7.41 -10.88 6.99
N THR A 108 7.56 -9.92 6.09
CA THR A 108 7.30 -8.50 6.36
C THR A 108 5.84 -8.17 6.65
N LEU A 109 4.92 -9.06 6.30
CA LEU A 109 3.49 -8.96 6.60
C LEU A 109 3.06 -9.78 7.83
N LEU A 110 4.01 -10.44 8.50
CA LEU A 110 3.77 -11.01 9.82
C LEU A 110 3.88 -9.90 10.85
N SER A 111 2.83 -9.75 11.64
CA SER A 111 2.78 -8.79 12.74
C SER A 111 1.96 -9.37 13.91
N THR A 112 1.93 -8.64 15.01
CA THR A 112 1.17 -9.00 16.21
C THR A 112 0.02 -8.02 16.38
N ARG A 113 -1.20 -8.54 16.49
CA ARG A 113 -2.39 -7.73 16.78
C ARG A 113 -2.90 -8.04 18.16
N ILE A 114 -3.23 -7.01 18.93
CA ILE A 114 -3.89 -7.17 20.23
C ILE A 114 -5.37 -7.43 19.97
N LEU A 115 -5.86 -8.58 20.40
CA LEU A 115 -7.26 -8.98 20.30
C LEU A 115 -7.85 -9.16 21.70
N THR A 116 -9.11 -8.79 21.87
CA THR A 116 -9.84 -9.07 23.11
C THR A 116 -10.44 -10.47 23.01
N HIS A 117 -10.03 -11.37 23.89
CA HIS A 117 -10.57 -12.72 23.98
C HIS A 117 -11.06 -12.97 25.41
N ARG A 118 -12.37 -13.17 25.57
CA ARG A 118 -13.03 -13.38 26.88
C ARG A 118 -12.74 -12.29 27.92
N GLY A 119 -12.57 -11.05 27.47
CA GLY A 119 -12.27 -9.89 28.33
C GLY A 119 -10.78 -9.57 28.44
N ASP A 120 -9.89 -10.52 28.12
CA ASP A 120 -8.44 -10.31 28.19
C ASP A 120 -7.87 -9.82 26.87
N LYS A 121 -6.88 -8.93 26.94
CA LYS A 121 -6.11 -8.47 25.77
C LYS A 121 -4.97 -9.46 25.50
N VAL A 122 -5.08 -10.20 24.40
CA VAL A 122 -4.09 -11.19 23.97
C VAL A 122 -3.39 -10.69 22.71
N ALA A 123 -2.06 -10.75 22.72
CA ALA A 123 -1.23 -10.45 21.57
C ALA A 123 -1.18 -11.68 20.64
N VAL A 124 -1.77 -11.59 19.45
CA VAL A 124 -1.87 -12.70 18.49
C VAL A 124 -0.96 -12.43 17.29
N PRO A 125 0.11 -13.21 17.10
CA PRO A 125 0.95 -13.12 15.91
C PRO A 125 0.24 -13.77 14.71
N GLY A 126 0.38 -13.18 13.53
CA GLY A 126 -0.25 -13.69 12.31
C GLY A 126 0.01 -12.82 11.09
N TYR A 127 -0.63 -13.20 9.98
CA TYR A 127 -0.64 -12.42 8.75
C TYR A 127 -1.72 -11.35 8.85
N TRP A 128 -1.35 -10.08 8.68
CA TRP A 128 -2.28 -8.95 8.80
C TRP A 128 -2.37 -8.09 7.53
N GLY A 129 -1.90 -8.63 6.40
CA GLY A 129 -2.11 -8.01 5.09
C GLY A 129 -3.50 -8.26 4.50
N ASP A 130 -3.73 -7.69 3.32
CA ASP A 130 -4.94 -7.94 2.55
C ASP A 130 -4.96 -9.39 2.04
N ILE A 131 -6.12 -10.03 2.16
CA ILE A 131 -6.36 -11.38 1.64
C ILE A 131 -7.44 -11.40 0.55
N VAL A 132 -8.12 -10.27 0.26
CA VAL A 132 -9.31 -10.17 -0.59
C VAL A 132 -9.05 -9.39 -1.89
N SER A 133 -8.55 -8.16 -1.83
CA SER A 133 -8.58 -7.24 -2.99
C SER A 133 -7.43 -7.44 -3.99
N SER A 134 -6.40 -8.16 -3.56
CA SER A 134 -5.16 -8.46 -4.28
C SER A 134 -4.15 -7.32 -4.36
N PRO A 135 -2.85 -7.63 -4.28
CA PRO A 135 -1.79 -6.64 -4.42
C PRO A 135 -1.58 -6.17 -5.87
N TYR A 136 -2.25 -6.80 -6.84
CA TYR A 136 -2.18 -6.39 -8.26
C TYR A 136 -2.85 -5.03 -8.50
N LEU A 137 -3.75 -4.60 -7.61
CA LEU A 137 -4.42 -3.31 -7.70
C LEU A 137 -3.45 -2.12 -7.66
N CYS A 138 -2.35 -2.23 -6.91
CA CYS A 138 -1.48 -1.10 -6.64
C CYS A 138 -0.79 -0.56 -7.89
N PHE A 139 -0.39 -1.43 -8.82
CA PHE A 139 0.35 -1.05 -10.03
C PHE A 139 -0.08 -1.81 -11.29
N GLY A 140 -1.09 -2.68 -11.22
CA GLY A 140 -1.39 -3.64 -12.29
C GLY A 140 -2.71 -3.42 -13.02
N VAL A 141 -3.51 -2.43 -12.62
CA VAL A 141 -4.82 -2.15 -13.21
C VAL A 141 -4.78 -0.97 -14.17
N GLU A 142 -4.01 0.05 -13.84
CA GLU A 142 -3.91 1.30 -14.61
C GLU A 142 -2.49 1.51 -15.07
N THR A 143 -2.30 2.11 -16.24
CA THR A 143 -0.97 2.43 -16.77
C THR A 143 -1.05 3.57 -17.77
N PRO A 144 -0.02 4.45 -17.83
CA PRO A 144 0.12 5.42 -18.90
C PRO A 144 0.29 4.76 -20.29
N ASP A 145 0.91 3.58 -20.34
CA ASP A 145 1.14 2.85 -21.59
C ASP A 145 -0.08 1.98 -21.95
N GLN A 146 -1.00 2.56 -22.71
CA GLN A 146 -2.23 1.89 -23.16
C GLN A 146 -1.99 0.63 -24.00
N SER A 147 -0.79 0.44 -24.56
CA SER A 147 -0.46 -0.79 -25.30
C SER A 147 -0.46 -2.02 -24.39
N LEU A 148 -0.20 -1.84 -23.10
CA LEU A 148 -0.23 -2.92 -22.10
C LEU A 148 -1.66 -3.32 -21.71
N LEU A 149 -2.66 -2.48 -21.96
CA LEU A 149 -4.07 -2.78 -21.63
C LEU A 149 -4.83 -3.42 -22.80
N GLN A 150 -4.16 -3.71 -23.91
CA GLN A 150 -4.78 -4.31 -25.09
C GLN A 150 -5.45 -5.65 -24.77
N THR A 151 -6.62 -5.86 -25.38
CA THR A 151 -7.38 -7.10 -25.27
C THR A 151 -7.42 -7.83 -26.62
N LYS A 152 -7.41 -9.16 -26.56
CA LYS A 152 -7.64 -10.05 -27.69
C LYS A 152 -8.75 -11.03 -27.32
N ASN A 153 -9.82 -11.06 -28.09
CA ASN A 153 -11.03 -11.86 -27.81
C ASN A 153 -11.62 -11.58 -26.42
N GLY A 154 -11.62 -10.32 -25.98
CA GLY A 154 -12.15 -9.92 -24.67
C GLY A 154 -11.26 -10.29 -23.48
N VAL A 155 -10.06 -10.81 -23.70
CA VAL A 155 -9.07 -11.14 -22.65
C VAL A 155 -7.87 -10.23 -22.78
N HIS A 156 -7.39 -9.67 -21.66
CA HIS A 156 -6.17 -8.87 -21.65
C HIS A 156 -4.96 -9.69 -22.11
N VAL A 157 -4.18 -9.12 -23.04
CA VAL A 157 -2.98 -9.76 -23.57
C VAL A 157 -1.86 -9.77 -22.53
N LYS A 158 -1.74 -8.68 -21.77
CA LYS A 158 -0.79 -8.58 -20.65
C LYS A 158 -1.51 -8.83 -19.33
N THR A 159 -0.78 -9.48 -18.44
CA THR A 159 -1.24 -9.74 -17.08
C THR A 159 -1.03 -8.53 -16.18
N ALA A 160 -1.81 -8.42 -15.10
CA ALA A 160 -1.63 -7.36 -14.10
C ALA A 160 -0.21 -7.34 -13.49
N GLN A 161 0.46 -8.49 -13.46
CA GLN A 161 1.87 -8.60 -13.06
C GLN A 161 2.83 -7.94 -14.08
N GLU A 162 2.61 -8.13 -15.37
CA GLU A 162 3.42 -7.49 -16.41
C GLU A 162 3.20 -5.98 -16.44
N VAL A 163 1.94 -5.54 -16.26
CA VAL A 163 1.59 -4.12 -16.11
C VAL A 163 2.29 -3.53 -14.88
N SER A 164 2.21 -4.21 -13.73
CA SER A 164 2.90 -3.79 -12.49
C SER A 164 4.41 -3.66 -12.68
N LEU A 165 5.04 -4.63 -13.36
CA LEU A 165 6.46 -4.59 -13.63
C LEU A 165 6.84 -3.35 -14.45
N ALA A 166 6.13 -3.10 -15.56
CA ALA A 166 6.37 -1.95 -16.42
C ALA A 166 6.16 -0.62 -15.68
N ASN A 167 5.07 -0.50 -14.91
CA ASN A 167 4.76 0.70 -14.16
C ASN A 167 5.80 1.00 -13.06
N VAL A 168 6.20 -0.01 -12.29
CA VAL A 168 7.23 0.15 -11.24
C VAL A 168 8.59 0.49 -11.87
N GLN A 169 8.93 -0.13 -13.01
CA GLN A 169 10.16 0.20 -13.74
C GLN A 169 10.15 1.66 -14.22
N ALA A 170 9.05 2.12 -14.81
CA ALA A 170 8.91 3.51 -15.27
C ALA A 170 9.00 4.51 -14.09
N LEU A 171 8.36 4.20 -12.96
CA LEU A 171 8.44 4.99 -11.73
C LEU A 171 9.89 5.12 -11.24
N VAL A 172 10.59 4.00 -11.11
CA VAL A 172 11.98 3.98 -10.63
C VAL A 172 12.89 4.73 -11.61
N GLN A 173 12.71 4.54 -12.92
CA GLN A 173 13.47 5.27 -13.94
C GLN A 173 13.24 6.79 -13.87
N SER A 174 12.00 7.23 -13.70
CA SER A 174 11.64 8.65 -13.53
C SER A 174 12.27 9.26 -12.27
N LEU A 175 12.28 8.50 -11.17
CA LEU A 175 12.95 8.90 -9.94
C LEU A 175 14.48 8.99 -10.13
N SER A 176 15.09 8.03 -10.83
CA SER A 176 16.53 8.04 -11.10
C SER A 176 16.95 9.18 -12.04
N SER A 177 16.13 9.54 -13.04
CA SER A 177 16.45 10.60 -14.01
C SER A 177 16.35 12.01 -13.43
N ARG A 178 15.40 12.25 -12.52
CA ARG A 178 15.30 13.51 -11.75
C ARG A 178 16.56 13.80 -10.93
N GLY A 179 17.23 12.76 -10.44
CA GLY A 179 18.52 12.91 -9.75
C GLY A 179 19.72 13.20 -10.66
N ARG A 180 19.58 13.07 -11.99
CA ARG A 180 20.66 13.26 -12.97
C ARG A 180 20.67 14.63 -13.64
N GLN A 181 19.56 15.38 -13.64
CA GLN A 181 19.55 16.74 -14.23
C GLN A 181 20.41 17.76 -13.45
N GLU A 182 20.95 17.39 -12.29
CA GLU A 182 21.93 18.19 -11.53
C GLU A 182 23.34 17.56 -11.48
N ALA A 183 23.56 16.40 -12.11
CA ALA A 183 24.83 15.68 -12.07
C ALA A 183 25.21 15.20 -13.48
N GLU A 184 25.82 16.09 -14.25
CA GLU A 184 26.78 15.65 -15.27
C GLU A 184 27.94 14.91 -14.58
N GLU A 185 28.41 13.84 -15.23
CA GLU A 185 29.51 12.95 -14.82
C GLU A 185 29.18 12.05 -13.61
N THR A 186 28.92 10.75 -13.74
CA THR A 186 29.86 9.73 -14.20
C THR A 186 29.09 8.41 -14.34
N LEU A 187 28.89 7.91 -15.56
CA LEU A 187 28.26 6.60 -15.79
C LEU A 187 29.33 5.51 -15.78
N ALA A 188 29.50 4.85 -14.64
CA ALA A 188 30.15 3.54 -14.61
C ALA A 188 29.07 2.45 -14.80
N HIS A 189 29.22 1.66 -15.85
CA HIS A 189 28.47 0.44 -16.09
C HIS A 189 28.65 -0.53 -14.92
N THR A 190 27.61 -0.73 -14.12
CA THR A 190 27.49 -1.89 -13.23
C THR A 190 26.35 -2.77 -13.71
N SER A 191 26.74 -3.98 -14.13
CA SER A 191 25.93 -5.07 -14.66
C SER A 191 25.14 -5.82 -13.58
N THR A 192 24.50 -5.10 -12.67
CA THR A 192 23.59 -5.70 -11.66
C THR A 192 22.20 -5.12 -11.83
N PRO A 193 21.16 -5.93 -12.13
CA PRO A 193 19.78 -5.46 -12.18
C PRO A 193 19.27 -5.30 -10.73
N GLY A 194 19.80 -4.30 -10.03
CA GLY A 194 19.29 -3.82 -8.76
C GLY A 194 18.51 -2.53 -8.99
N LEU A 195 17.38 -2.38 -8.31
CA LEU A 195 16.60 -1.13 -8.30
C LEU A 195 17.52 0.01 -7.80
N LEU A 196 18.04 0.82 -8.72
CA LEU A 196 18.82 2.02 -8.39
C LEU A 196 17.87 3.07 -7.83
N LEU A 197 17.56 2.98 -6.54
CA LEU A 197 16.91 4.06 -5.81
C LEU A 197 17.74 5.35 -5.97
N PRO A 198 17.12 6.52 -6.17
CA PRO A 198 17.87 7.77 -6.34
C PRO A 198 18.72 8.06 -5.10
N SER A 199 19.94 8.53 -5.30
CA SER A 199 20.93 8.85 -4.26
C SER A 199 20.55 10.01 -3.33
N ARG A 200 19.35 10.59 -3.46
CA ARG A 200 18.92 11.80 -2.73
C ARG A 200 17.51 11.70 -2.09
N VAL A 201 16.99 10.50 -1.90
CA VAL A 201 15.71 10.32 -1.18
C VAL A 201 16.00 10.02 0.29
N SER A 202 15.46 10.85 1.19
CA SER A 202 15.42 10.57 2.63
C SER A 202 14.01 10.17 3.02
N VAL A 203 13.91 9.04 3.73
CA VAL A 203 12.64 8.55 4.28
C VAL A 203 12.69 8.71 5.79
N THR A 204 11.77 9.48 6.33
CA THR A 204 11.69 9.75 7.77
C THR A 204 10.47 9.06 8.36
N PHE A 205 10.71 8.18 9.34
CA PHE A 205 9.61 7.55 10.08
C PHE A 205 9.18 8.43 11.24
N LEU A 206 7.87 8.63 11.34
CA LEU A 206 7.22 9.36 12.42
C LEU A 206 6.38 8.39 13.28
N PRO A 207 6.25 8.64 14.59
CA PRO A 207 5.23 8.00 15.45
C PRO A 207 3.84 8.00 14.82
N LEU A 208 3.03 6.96 15.05
CA LEU A 208 1.66 6.87 14.50
C LEU A 208 0.73 7.98 14.98
N ASP A 209 0.95 8.49 16.19
CA ASP A 209 0.23 9.60 16.81
C ASP A 209 0.90 10.96 16.53
N SER A 210 1.84 11.03 15.58
CA SER A 210 2.55 12.29 15.30
C SER A 210 1.62 13.36 14.77
N LEU A 211 0.61 13.00 13.98
CA LEU A 211 -0.18 13.97 13.23
C LEU A 211 -0.81 15.05 14.12
N SER A 212 -1.22 14.69 15.34
CA SER A 212 -1.77 15.64 16.33
C SER A 212 -0.71 16.55 16.95
N ARG A 213 0.56 16.12 16.98
CA ARG A 213 1.70 16.81 17.58
C ARG A 213 2.55 17.60 16.58
N LEU A 214 2.46 17.28 15.30
CA LEU A 214 3.19 17.99 14.23
C LEU A 214 2.91 19.51 14.22
N PRO A 215 1.68 20.00 14.42
CA PRO A 215 1.41 21.45 14.43
C PRO A 215 2.09 22.21 15.57
N ASP A 216 2.46 21.54 16.67
CA ASP A 216 3.14 22.16 17.80
C ASP A 216 4.62 22.40 17.52
N GLN A 217 5.17 21.68 16.55
CA GLN A 217 6.56 21.78 16.13
C GLN A 217 6.67 22.79 14.98
N LYS A 218 7.18 23.99 15.30
CA LYS A 218 7.37 25.08 14.31
C LYS A 218 8.11 24.65 13.04
N PHE A 219 9.01 23.67 13.14
CA PHE A 219 9.72 23.09 12.01
C PHE A 219 8.80 22.54 10.92
N PHE A 220 7.66 21.95 11.31
CA PHE A 220 6.69 21.35 10.38
C PHE A 220 5.62 22.33 9.90
N SER A 221 5.67 23.60 10.31
CA SER A 221 4.75 24.61 9.83
C SER A 221 4.95 24.79 8.32
N HIS A 222 3.87 24.64 7.54
CA HIS A 222 3.92 24.77 6.07
C HIS A 222 4.98 23.90 5.37
N PHE A 223 5.28 22.72 5.91
CA PHE A 223 6.35 21.85 5.42
C PHE A 223 5.89 20.90 4.31
N PHE A 224 4.67 20.36 4.41
CA PHE A 224 4.18 19.32 3.51
C PHE A 224 3.54 19.91 2.26
N HIS A 225 4.08 19.60 1.09
CA HIS A 225 3.56 20.03 -0.21
C HIS A 225 2.53 19.04 -0.78
N CYS A 226 2.61 17.78 -0.33
CA CYS A 226 1.71 16.72 -0.71
C CYS A 226 1.49 15.82 0.50
N VAL A 227 0.23 15.47 0.76
CA VAL A 227 -0.18 14.55 1.82
C VAL A 227 -1.00 13.44 1.18
N TYR A 228 -0.62 12.18 1.44
CA TYR A 228 -1.40 11.02 1.06
C TYR A 228 -1.99 10.37 2.32
N LEU A 229 -3.31 10.13 2.32
CA LEU A 229 -4.00 9.40 3.36
C LEU A 229 -4.66 8.15 2.77
N SER A 230 -4.34 6.99 3.34
CA SER A 230 -5.02 5.75 3.00
C SER A 230 -6.46 5.75 3.53
N ALA A 231 -7.31 4.87 2.99
CA ALA A 231 -8.71 4.77 3.41
C ALA A 231 -8.84 4.45 4.92
N SER A 232 -7.89 3.68 5.46
CA SER A 232 -7.80 3.35 6.88
C SER A 232 -7.46 4.53 7.80
N LEU A 233 -6.88 5.60 7.26
CA LEU A 233 -6.46 6.80 7.98
C LEU A 233 -7.35 8.02 7.69
N ALA A 234 -8.43 7.86 6.93
CA ALA A 234 -9.37 8.94 6.62
C ALA A 234 -9.97 9.60 7.88
N HIS A 235 -10.07 8.87 8.99
CA HIS A 235 -10.53 9.41 10.28
C HIS A 235 -9.56 10.44 10.90
N LEU A 236 -8.34 10.54 10.39
CA LEU A 236 -7.35 11.53 10.80
C LEU A 236 -7.49 12.87 10.04
N LEU A 237 -8.41 12.96 9.08
CA LEU A 237 -8.76 14.22 8.42
C LEU A 237 -9.26 15.23 9.46
N GLY A 238 -8.60 16.38 9.54
CA GLY A 238 -8.96 17.43 10.49
C GLY A 238 -7.98 18.60 10.51
N SER A 239 -8.26 19.56 11.40
CA SER A 239 -7.56 20.86 11.49
C SER A 239 -6.03 20.82 11.67
N PRO A 240 -5.40 19.79 12.27
CA PRO A 240 -3.94 19.73 12.34
C PRO A 240 -3.25 19.78 10.97
N LEU A 241 -3.90 19.23 9.93
CA LEU A 241 -3.33 19.12 8.58
C LEU A 241 -3.07 20.49 7.96
N GLN A 242 -4.00 21.45 8.12
CA GLN A 242 -3.88 22.78 7.52
C GLN A 242 -2.59 23.48 7.94
N ARG A 243 -2.26 23.43 9.23
CA ARG A 243 -1.12 24.15 9.81
C ARG A 243 0.25 23.62 9.35
N ILE A 244 0.31 22.33 9.01
CA ILE A 244 1.56 21.68 8.60
C ILE A 244 1.73 21.64 7.07
N CYS A 245 0.66 21.91 6.33
CA CYS A 245 0.68 21.91 4.87
C CYS A 245 1.10 23.28 4.32
N ALA A 246 1.94 23.25 3.28
CA ALA A 246 2.33 24.44 2.54
C ALA A 246 1.12 25.06 1.81
N PRO A 247 1.12 26.38 1.55
CA PRO A 247 0.11 26.99 0.67
C PRO A 247 0.07 26.26 -0.69
N GLY A 248 -1.12 25.91 -1.17
CA GLY A 248 -1.29 25.14 -2.41
C GLY A 248 -0.93 23.66 -2.30
N ALA A 249 -0.72 23.12 -1.08
CA ALA A 249 -0.46 21.71 -0.89
C ALA A 249 -1.59 20.83 -1.42
N VAL A 250 -1.23 19.66 -1.96
CA VAL A 250 -2.18 18.68 -2.49
C VAL A 250 -2.45 17.61 -1.43
N LEU A 251 -3.71 17.34 -1.16
CA LEU A 251 -4.16 16.24 -0.32
C LEU A 251 -4.78 15.16 -1.21
N LEU A 252 -4.21 13.96 -1.19
CA LEU A 252 -4.75 12.77 -1.82
C LEU A 252 -5.31 11.86 -0.74
N VAL A 253 -6.58 11.45 -0.88
CA VAL A 253 -7.22 10.51 0.03
C VAL A 253 -7.70 9.31 -0.76
N GLU A 254 -7.21 8.12 -0.40
CA GLU A 254 -7.68 6.85 -0.95
C GLU A 254 -9.14 6.62 -0.54
N LEU A 255 -9.96 6.32 -1.54
CA LEU A 255 -11.37 5.98 -1.38
C LEU A 255 -11.56 4.48 -1.17
N ALA A 256 -12.75 4.13 -0.73
CA ALA A 256 -13.17 2.77 -0.43
C ALA A 256 -13.40 1.88 -1.67
N ARG A 257 -13.04 2.33 -2.88
CA ARG A 257 -13.37 1.65 -4.15
C ARG A 257 -12.94 0.19 -4.13
N PHE A 258 -11.72 -0.11 -3.72
CA PHE A 258 -11.23 -1.50 -3.75
C PHE A 258 -11.40 -2.27 -2.44
N LEU A 259 -12.13 -1.70 -1.46
CA LEU A 259 -12.56 -2.44 -0.28
C LEU A 259 -13.77 -3.30 -0.63
N LEU A 260 -13.51 -4.51 -1.13
CA LEU A 260 -14.51 -5.34 -1.81
C LEU A 260 -15.70 -5.76 -0.94
N ASP A 261 -15.55 -5.75 0.38
CA ASP A 261 -16.61 -6.14 1.32
C ASP A 261 -17.58 -5.00 1.69
N LEU A 262 -17.41 -3.81 1.12
CA LEU A 262 -18.33 -2.69 1.32
C LEU A 262 -19.46 -2.68 0.29
N SER A 263 -20.66 -2.32 0.75
CA SER A 263 -21.80 -2.02 -0.11
C SER A 263 -21.64 -0.68 -0.83
N ALA A 264 -22.40 -0.47 -1.91
CA ALA A 264 -22.39 0.79 -2.65
C ALA A 264 -22.78 2.00 -1.77
N ASP A 265 -23.66 1.80 -0.79
CA ASP A 265 -24.07 2.85 0.15
C ASP A 265 -22.96 3.17 1.16
N GLN A 266 -22.24 2.16 1.65
CA GLN A 266 -21.08 2.35 2.51
C GLN A 266 -19.93 3.07 1.78
N GLU A 267 -19.68 2.70 0.52
CA GLU A 267 -18.68 3.36 -0.32
C GLU A 267 -19.03 4.84 -0.54
N ARG A 268 -20.30 5.13 -0.86
CA ARG A 268 -20.78 6.50 -1.04
C ARG A 268 -20.69 7.33 0.25
N GLY A 269 -21.17 6.78 1.37
CA GLY A 269 -21.10 7.45 2.68
C GLY A 269 -19.65 7.69 3.13
N PHE A 270 -18.73 6.78 2.82
CA PHE A 270 -17.30 6.98 3.06
C PHE A 270 -16.74 8.15 2.24
N LYS A 271 -17.08 8.22 0.95
CA LYS A 271 -16.68 9.35 0.08
C LYS A 271 -17.21 10.68 0.59
N GLU A 272 -18.47 10.75 1.02
CA GLU A 272 -19.05 11.96 1.62
C GLU A 272 -18.33 12.37 2.91
N THR A 273 -17.99 11.39 3.76
CA THR A 273 -17.22 11.62 4.98
C THR A 273 -15.83 12.18 4.69
N VAL A 274 -15.13 11.63 3.68
CA VAL A 274 -13.82 12.12 3.24
C VAL A 274 -13.91 13.56 2.73
N VAL A 275 -14.89 13.86 1.88
CA VAL A 275 -15.08 15.22 1.35
C VAL A 275 -15.42 16.21 2.47
N GLY A 276 -16.30 15.82 3.41
CA GLY A 276 -16.64 16.65 4.57
C GLY A 276 -15.43 16.90 5.48
N GLY A 277 -14.64 15.86 5.77
CA GLY A 277 -13.43 15.96 6.60
C GLY A 277 -12.34 16.81 5.96
N ALA A 278 -12.11 16.68 4.65
CA ALA A 278 -11.15 17.51 3.93
C ALA A 278 -11.55 18.99 3.92
N LYS A 279 -12.83 19.29 3.66
CA LYS A 279 -13.36 20.67 3.74
C LYS A 279 -13.24 21.26 5.14
N ALA A 280 -13.55 20.48 6.18
CA ALA A 280 -13.38 20.91 7.56
C ALA A 280 -11.90 21.17 7.92
N ALA A 281 -10.97 20.55 7.20
CA ALA A 281 -9.53 20.80 7.31
C ALA A 281 -9.01 21.92 6.41
N GLY A 282 -9.89 22.67 5.73
CA GLY A 282 -9.51 23.82 4.87
C GLY A 282 -9.07 23.45 3.46
N PHE A 283 -9.34 22.22 3.00
CA PHE A 283 -9.01 21.78 1.65
C PHE A 283 -10.23 21.80 0.74
N ASP A 284 -10.06 22.35 -0.45
CA ASP A 284 -11.10 22.37 -1.48
C ASP A 284 -10.95 21.20 -2.45
N PRO A 285 -12.07 20.56 -2.84
CA PRO A 285 -12.02 19.44 -3.78
C PRO A 285 -11.53 19.91 -5.14
N TRP A 286 -10.54 19.20 -5.68
CA TRP A 286 -10.06 19.38 -7.04
C TRP A 286 -10.48 18.17 -7.87
N THR A 287 -11.31 18.41 -8.88
CA THR A 287 -11.80 17.35 -9.77
C THR A 287 -11.09 17.50 -11.12
N PRO A 288 -10.15 16.61 -11.49
CA PRO A 288 -9.57 16.62 -12.82
C PRO A 288 -10.62 16.22 -13.87
N SER A 289 -10.31 16.46 -15.15
CA SER A 289 -11.20 16.14 -16.28
C SER A 289 -11.54 14.65 -16.37
N ASP A 290 -10.64 13.79 -15.91
CA ASP A 290 -10.84 12.35 -15.77
C ASP A 290 -10.59 11.96 -14.30
N PRO A 291 -11.62 11.95 -13.45
CA PRO A 291 -11.45 11.72 -12.02
C PRO A 291 -11.15 10.26 -11.73
N ASP A 292 -10.01 10.01 -11.09
CA ASP A 292 -9.68 8.70 -10.53
C ASP A 292 -10.77 8.27 -9.53
N PRO A 293 -11.46 7.15 -9.76
CA PRO A 293 -12.51 6.71 -8.87
C PRO A 293 -11.97 6.09 -7.56
N ALA A 294 -10.68 5.79 -7.47
CA ALA A 294 -10.02 5.24 -6.29
C ALA A 294 -9.45 6.31 -5.35
N HIS A 295 -9.28 7.56 -5.81
CA HIS A 295 -8.74 8.65 -4.99
C HIS A 295 -9.57 9.92 -5.09
N ALA A 296 -9.70 10.63 -3.96
CA ALA A 296 -10.18 12.00 -3.93
C ALA A 296 -9.00 12.94 -3.77
N ILE A 297 -8.97 14.00 -4.58
CA ILE A 297 -7.88 14.98 -4.58
C ILE A 297 -8.43 16.33 -4.12
N PHE A 298 -7.68 16.98 -3.26
CA PHE A 298 -8.01 18.29 -2.71
C PHE A 298 -6.78 19.19 -2.72
N THR A 299 -7.00 20.49 -2.72
CA THR A 299 -5.96 21.51 -2.68
C THR A 299 -6.19 22.45 -1.51
N LEU A 300 -5.12 22.77 -0.78
CA LEU A 300 -5.19 23.78 0.27
C LEU A 300 -5.27 25.16 -0.39
N THR A 301 -6.36 25.89 -0.17
CA THR A 301 -6.47 27.28 -0.61
C THR A 301 -5.33 28.10 -0.02
N PRO A 302 -4.59 28.86 -0.84
CA PRO A 302 -3.63 29.82 -0.33
C PRO A 302 -4.37 30.83 0.57
N ASP A 303 -3.79 31.16 1.74
CA ASP A 303 -4.27 32.32 2.49
C ASP A 303 -4.15 33.57 1.60
N PRO A 304 -5.18 34.44 1.56
CA PRO A 304 -5.20 35.64 0.73
C PRO A 304 -4.11 36.66 1.08
#